data_AF-A0A5C8PS32-F1
#
_entry.id   AF-A0A5C8PS32-F1
#
_cell.length_a   1.000
_cell.length_b   1.000
_cell.length_c   1.000
_cell.angle_alpha   90.00
_cell.angle_beta   90.00
_cell.angle_gamma   90.00
#
_symmetry.space_group_name_H-M   'P 1'
#
loop_
_entity.id
_entity.type
_entity.pdbx_description
1 polymer ?
#
loop_
_entity_poly.entity_id
_entity_poly.type
_entity_poly.pdbx_seq_one_letter_code
_entity_poly.pdbx_strand_id
1 'polypeptide(L)'
;MRIKVRRPWPAALKGSRSEVGDGRGALSLCLAASVIALLVAPATVAVAQTRAPAPLHLEGSAAPEPWTRYRGWNAARWDDYNTLARRDLTRPPGQEIEIATVTGDPKKGQELAFSRARGGGCLACHVMGTSSQETPGSFAPDLSEIGAAGRTDQWLFNYVYDARVYNPQTSMPPWGAHGFYTKGEVGDIVAFLKTLKAPATFKDALDDPQKRKQPVEDREALDPFVNPAAERIEVGAALAAKPVGNGKSCVSCHADAKAAFAGWATSMPRWEPRLNKVLGVEEFIYRHAKATLDVDWRMQSTANTDLSVYLHSLSNGREIRVDASSPEAKAAVARGKTLTETKIGQLNFACIDCHTQEHGALKWLRGQWLGEFRGQLDHFPTWRTSRGTGETWDVRKRFQWCAVQVRANELPPDAPEYGDLELYLKSLNQGLKLTAPNIRH
;
A
#
# COMPACT_ATOMS: atom_id res chain seq x y z
N MET A 1 40.11 40.23 2.03
CA MET A 1 41.15 40.99 1.31
C MET A 1 41.08 40.62 -0.18
N ARG A 2 40.77 41.59 -1.08
CA ARG A 2 40.73 41.46 -2.57
C ARG A 2 39.63 40.47 -3.13
N ILE A 3 38.79 40.79 -4.14
CA ILE A 3 38.98 41.18 -5.59
C ILE A 3 39.41 39.94 -6.42
N LYS A 4 38.92 39.57 -7.63
CA LYS A 4 37.91 40.01 -8.66
C LYS A 4 37.70 38.81 -9.66
N VAL A 5 36.80 38.70 -10.68
CA VAL A 5 35.77 39.57 -11.31
C VAL A 5 34.57 38.76 -11.90
N ARG A 6 33.69 39.46 -12.63
CA ARG A 6 32.42 39.17 -13.34
C ARG A 6 32.52 38.64 -14.81
N ARG A 7 31.49 37.85 -15.23
CA ARG A 7 30.63 37.96 -16.47
C ARG A 7 31.30 37.74 -17.89
N PRO A 8 30.62 37.93 -19.06
CA PRO A 8 29.74 36.91 -19.70
C PRO A 8 29.94 36.71 -21.25
N TRP A 9 29.00 35.97 -21.89
CA TRP A 9 28.56 35.90 -23.33
C TRP A 9 29.06 36.96 -24.35
N PRO A 10 29.14 36.67 -25.69
CA PRO A 10 27.99 36.14 -26.48
C PRO A 10 28.22 35.39 -27.85
N ALA A 11 27.08 34.98 -28.44
CA ALA A 11 26.72 34.98 -29.90
C ALA A 11 27.32 33.97 -30.92
N ALA A 12 26.56 33.76 -32.00
CA ALA A 12 26.72 32.73 -33.05
C ALA A 12 27.05 33.31 -34.44
N LEU A 13 27.37 32.43 -35.41
CA LEU A 13 27.52 32.78 -36.83
C LEU A 13 26.90 31.74 -37.80
N LYS A 14 26.54 32.23 -38.99
CA LYS A 14 26.24 31.46 -40.22
C LYS A 14 27.57 31.23 -40.98
N GLY A 15 27.78 30.32 -41.93
CA GLY A 15 26.86 29.55 -42.78
C GLY A 15 27.04 29.99 -44.25
N SER A 16 27.35 29.07 -45.17
CA SER A 16 27.67 29.37 -46.59
C SER A 16 27.11 28.32 -47.58
N ARG A 17 27.04 28.69 -48.87
CA ARG A 17 26.62 27.85 -50.00
C ARG A 17 27.55 28.08 -51.20
N SER A 18 27.80 27.02 -51.97
CA SER A 18 28.13 27.03 -53.41
C SER A 18 28.07 25.57 -53.92
N GLU A 19 27.83 25.24 -55.19
CA GLU A 19 27.22 26.00 -56.31
C GLU A 19 26.56 25.01 -57.30
N VAL A 20 25.94 25.49 -58.38
CA VAL A 20 25.24 24.65 -59.38
C VAL A 20 26.02 24.63 -60.70
N GLY A 21 26.10 23.46 -61.34
CA GLY A 21 26.62 23.29 -62.70
C GLY A 21 25.74 22.31 -63.49
N ASP A 22 25.22 22.76 -64.62
CA ASP A 22 24.31 22.00 -65.50
C ASP A 22 25.08 21.38 -66.68
N GLY A 23 24.56 20.29 -67.27
CA GLY A 23 25.27 19.58 -68.35
C GLY A 23 24.52 18.35 -68.89
N ARG A 24 23.98 18.47 -70.11
CA ARG A 24 23.32 17.36 -70.83
C ARG A 24 24.35 16.52 -71.61
N GLY A 25 24.21 15.20 -71.55
CA GLY A 25 24.90 14.26 -72.44
C GLY A 25 24.18 12.91 -72.48
N ALA A 26 23.75 12.47 -73.66
CA ALA A 26 23.05 11.20 -73.84
C ALA A 26 23.96 10.17 -74.52
N LEU A 27 24.01 8.95 -73.98
CA LEU A 27 24.67 7.81 -74.61
C LEU A 27 23.98 6.52 -74.17
N SER A 28 23.46 5.77 -75.14
CA SER A 28 22.74 4.52 -74.89
C SER A 28 23.72 3.34 -74.87
N LEU A 29 23.72 2.57 -73.79
CA LEU A 29 24.16 1.17 -73.81
C LEU A 29 23.06 0.29 -73.22
N CYS A 30 22.51 -0.61 -74.04
CA CYS A 30 21.63 -1.68 -73.57
C CYS A 30 22.49 -2.89 -73.18
N LEU A 31 22.35 -3.43 -71.96
CA LEU A 31 22.92 -4.73 -71.60
C LEU A 31 22.15 -5.36 -70.41
N ALA A 32 21.65 -6.57 -70.66
CA ALA A 32 21.17 -7.60 -69.71
C ALA A 32 20.44 -7.16 -68.41
N ALA A 33 19.11 -7.25 -68.40
CA ALA A 33 18.32 -7.21 -67.18
C ALA A 33 18.29 -8.59 -66.47
N SER A 34 19.09 -8.74 -65.41
CA SER A 34 19.04 -9.93 -64.53
C SER A 34 17.94 -9.77 -63.47
N VAL A 35 16.77 -10.37 -63.70
CA VAL A 35 15.66 -10.34 -62.74
C VAL A 35 15.94 -11.28 -61.56
N ILE A 36 16.44 -10.73 -60.45
CA ILE A 36 16.49 -11.46 -59.18
C ILE A 36 15.08 -11.47 -58.58
N ALA A 37 14.40 -12.62 -58.71
CA ALA A 37 13.10 -12.84 -58.10
C ALA A 37 13.25 -12.99 -56.57
N LEU A 38 13.08 -11.87 -55.85
CA LEU A 38 12.96 -11.86 -54.39
C LEU A 38 11.67 -12.58 -53.97
N LEU A 39 11.81 -13.86 -53.62
CA LEU A 39 10.77 -14.65 -52.98
C LEU A 39 10.46 -14.09 -51.59
N VAL A 40 9.52 -13.15 -51.52
CA VAL A 40 8.93 -12.70 -50.25
C VAL A 40 8.09 -13.84 -49.69
N ALA A 41 8.70 -14.64 -48.82
CA ALA A 41 7.97 -15.63 -48.03
C ALA A 41 6.88 -14.90 -47.21
N PRO A 42 5.62 -15.36 -47.24
CA PRO A 42 4.57 -14.73 -46.44
C PRO A 42 4.91 -14.89 -44.96
N ALA A 43 5.03 -13.77 -44.25
CA ALA A 43 5.25 -13.79 -42.81
C ALA A 43 4.05 -14.43 -42.12
N THR A 44 4.21 -15.69 -41.71
CA THR A 44 3.20 -16.43 -40.96
C THR A 44 3.04 -15.77 -39.59
N VAL A 45 2.02 -14.93 -39.46
CA VAL A 45 1.61 -14.37 -38.17
C VAL A 45 1.26 -15.55 -37.26
N ALA A 46 2.16 -15.86 -36.34
CA ALA A 46 1.98 -16.95 -35.40
C ALA A 46 0.80 -16.61 -34.47
N VAL A 47 -0.38 -17.13 -34.81
CA VAL A 47 -1.59 -17.02 -33.97
C VAL A 47 -1.24 -17.62 -32.61
N ALA A 48 -1.18 -16.76 -31.59
CA ALA A 48 -0.81 -17.16 -30.24
C ALA A 48 -1.84 -18.18 -29.75
N GLN A 49 -1.45 -19.46 -29.69
CA GLN A 49 -2.32 -20.54 -29.24
C GLN A 49 -2.82 -20.22 -27.83
N THR A 50 -4.14 -20.12 -27.69
CA THR A 50 -4.80 -19.87 -26.40
C THR A 50 -4.56 -21.05 -25.48
N ARG A 51 -3.51 -20.97 -24.66
CA ARG A 51 -3.19 -21.99 -23.65
C ARG A 51 -4.43 -22.24 -22.78
N ALA A 52 -4.74 -23.52 -22.56
CA ALA A 52 -5.83 -23.91 -21.67
C ALA A 52 -5.65 -23.26 -20.27
N PRO A 53 -6.75 -22.86 -19.60
CA PRO A 53 -6.67 -22.24 -18.28
C PRO A 53 -6.07 -23.22 -17.27
N ALA A 54 -5.18 -22.73 -16.40
CA ALA A 54 -4.55 -23.54 -15.37
C ALA A 54 -5.62 -24.24 -14.49
N PRO A 55 -5.47 -25.54 -14.18
CA PRO A 55 -6.34 -26.23 -13.23
C PRO A 55 -6.34 -25.52 -11.88
N LEU A 56 -7.52 -25.37 -11.26
CA LEU A 56 -7.71 -24.77 -9.95
C LEU A 56 -8.77 -25.56 -9.19
N HIS A 57 -8.58 -25.74 -7.88
CA HIS A 57 -9.60 -26.20 -6.95
C HIS A 57 -10.55 -25.02 -6.69
N LEU A 58 -11.81 -25.15 -7.11
CA LEU A 58 -12.79 -24.06 -7.09
C LEU A 58 -13.62 -24.03 -5.80
N GLU A 59 -13.68 -25.14 -5.08
CA GLU A 59 -14.40 -25.30 -3.82
C GLU A 59 -13.59 -24.73 -2.64
N GLY A 60 -14.26 -24.52 -1.51
CA GLY A 60 -13.64 -24.12 -0.23
C GLY A 60 -13.02 -22.72 -0.19
N SER A 61 -12.68 -22.28 1.03
CA SER A 61 -11.82 -21.12 1.22
C SER A 61 -10.35 -21.47 0.95
N ALA A 62 -9.60 -20.51 0.40
CA ALA A 62 -8.15 -20.61 0.32
C ALA A 62 -7.44 -20.15 1.60
N ALA A 63 -8.18 -19.57 2.56
CA ALA A 63 -7.69 -19.22 3.88
C ALA A 63 -7.59 -20.44 4.82
N PRO A 64 -6.85 -20.33 5.94
CA PRO A 64 -7.02 -21.22 7.08
C PRO A 64 -8.46 -21.18 7.60
N GLU A 65 -9.07 -22.34 7.79
CA GLU A 65 -10.45 -22.50 8.30
C GLU A 65 -10.44 -23.21 9.67
N PRO A 66 -11.10 -22.68 10.72
CA PRO A 66 -11.71 -21.35 10.78
C PRO A 66 -10.66 -20.23 10.76
N TRP A 67 -10.98 -19.10 10.13
CA TRP A 67 -10.12 -17.93 10.15
C TRP A 67 -9.98 -17.37 11.57
N THR A 68 -8.74 -17.16 12.02
CA THR A 68 -8.42 -16.63 13.35
C THR A 68 -7.32 -15.58 13.25
N ARG A 69 -7.43 -14.52 14.07
CA ARG A 69 -6.44 -13.44 14.10
C ARG A 69 -5.09 -13.95 14.60
N TYR A 70 -4.01 -13.47 13.99
CA TYR A 70 -2.64 -13.84 14.38
C TYR A 70 -2.34 -13.61 15.87
N ARG A 71 -1.66 -14.60 16.47
CA ARG A 71 -1.10 -14.48 17.83
C ARG A 71 -0.12 -13.29 17.90
N GLY A 72 -0.26 -12.46 18.93
CA GLY A 72 0.57 -11.25 19.08
C GLY A 72 0.16 -10.08 18.18
N TRP A 73 -1.05 -10.13 17.61
CA TRP A 73 -1.81 -8.93 17.20
C TRP A 73 -2.80 -8.56 18.32
N ASN A 74 -3.45 -7.40 18.23
CA ASN A 74 -4.47 -6.99 19.20
C ASN A 74 -5.65 -7.98 19.18
N ALA A 75 -6.04 -8.53 20.33
CA ALA A 75 -7.13 -9.51 20.44
C ALA A 75 -8.54 -8.89 20.48
N ALA A 76 -8.66 -7.58 20.69
CA ALA A 76 -9.95 -6.89 20.80
C ALA A 76 -10.79 -7.01 19.52
N ARG A 77 -12.07 -7.35 19.67
CA ARG A 77 -13.04 -7.38 18.58
C ARG A 77 -13.75 -6.04 18.46
N TRP A 78 -14.19 -5.72 17.23
CA TRP A 78 -14.86 -4.46 16.92
C TRP A 78 -16.12 -4.73 16.08
N ASP A 79 -16.95 -5.65 16.57
CA ASP A 79 -18.07 -6.20 15.81
C ASP A 79 -19.23 -5.18 15.63
N ASP A 80 -19.27 -4.12 16.43
CA ASP A 80 -20.17 -2.95 16.29
C ASP A 80 -19.71 -1.95 15.20
N TYR A 81 -18.58 -2.18 14.53
CA TYR A 81 -17.97 -1.23 13.60
C TYR A 81 -17.76 -1.81 12.21
N ASN A 82 -17.80 -0.92 11.22
CA ASN A 82 -17.64 -1.25 9.81
C ASN A 82 -16.35 -2.04 9.55
N THR A 83 -16.47 -3.06 8.71
CA THR A 83 -15.38 -3.75 8.03
C THR A 83 -15.45 -3.45 6.53
N LEU A 84 -14.51 -3.98 5.76
CA LEU A 84 -14.55 -3.86 4.30
C LEU A 84 -15.75 -4.62 3.67
N ALA A 85 -16.22 -5.68 4.34
CA ALA A 85 -17.36 -6.50 3.92
C ALA A 85 -18.72 -6.02 4.48
N ARG A 86 -18.74 -5.37 5.66
CA ARG A 86 -19.97 -4.87 6.32
C ARG A 86 -19.82 -3.39 6.65
N ARG A 87 -20.62 -2.56 5.99
CA ARG A 87 -20.45 -1.08 5.95
C ARG A 87 -21.62 -0.32 6.59
N ASP A 88 -22.47 -1.08 7.27
CA ASP A 88 -23.78 -0.75 7.82
C ASP A 88 -23.83 -0.80 9.36
N LEU A 89 -22.65 -0.93 10.01
CA LEU A 89 -22.50 -1.15 11.44
C LEU A 89 -22.13 0.12 12.21
N THR A 90 -21.14 0.88 11.69
CA THR A 90 -20.65 2.10 12.35
C THR A 90 -21.77 3.14 12.46
N ARG A 91 -22.08 3.56 13.68
CA ARG A 91 -23.08 4.58 13.97
C ARG A 91 -22.78 5.90 13.22
N PRO A 92 -23.76 6.53 12.55
CA PRO A 92 -23.60 7.84 11.93
C PRO A 92 -23.33 8.97 12.96
N PRO A 93 -22.88 10.16 12.53
CA PRO A 93 -22.77 11.33 13.40
C PRO A 93 -24.07 11.61 14.17
N GLY A 94 -23.91 12.17 15.37
CA GLY A 94 -25.00 12.75 16.14
C GLY A 94 -25.33 14.19 15.70
N GLN A 95 -26.05 14.90 16.57
CA GLN A 95 -26.10 16.36 16.57
C GLN A 95 -24.98 16.92 17.47
N GLU A 96 -24.74 18.23 17.41
CA GLU A 96 -23.89 18.90 18.40
C GLU A 96 -24.43 18.72 19.83
N ILE A 97 -23.51 18.61 20.78
CA ILE A 97 -23.79 18.66 22.21
C ILE A 97 -23.62 20.11 22.66
N GLU A 98 -24.70 20.70 23.16
CA GLU A 98 -24.68 22.05 23.75
C GLU A 98 -23.74 22.12 24.97
N ILE A 99 -22.76 23.02 24.94
CA ILE A 99 -21.75 23.20 26.01
C ILE A 99 -21.44 24.70 26.17
N ALA A 100 -22.07 25.33 27.16
CA ALA A 100 -21.81 26.75 27.48
C ALA A 100 -20.36 26.99 27.97
N THR A 101 -19.86 26.10 28.84
CA THR A 101 -18.49 26.14 29.37
C THR A 101 -18.00 24.71 29.64
N VAL A 102 -16.78 24.38 29.23
CA VAL A 102 -16.07 23.15 29.61
C VAL A 102 -15.43 23.32 30.98
N THR A 103 -15.87 22.51 31.94
CA THR A 103 -15.18 22.26 33.21
C THR A 103 -14.37 20.97 33.10
N GLY A 104 -13.06 21.05 33.30
CA GLY A 104 -12.13 19.91 33.24
C GLY A 104 -10.75 20.27 33.78
N ASP A 105 -9.91 19.26 33.97
CA ASP A 105 -8.56 19.34 34.51
C ASP A 105 -7.50 19.31 33.39
N PRO A 106 -6.80 20.43 33.12
CA PRO A 106 -5.79 20.48 32.05
C PRO A 106 -4.64 19.49 32.20
N LYS A 107 -4.32 19.02 33.43
CA LYS A 107 -3.24 18.04 33.61
C LYS A 107 -3.67 16.66 33.14
N LYS A 108 -4.87 16.22 33.56
CA LYS A 108 -5.48 14.99 33.05
C LYS A 108 -5.70 15.06 31.54
N GLY A 109 -6.11 16.22 31.03
CA GLY A 109 -6.26 16.44 29.59
C GLY A 109 -4.97 16.24 28.81
N GLN A 110 -3.84 16.75 29.34
CA GLN A 110 -2.51 16.53 28.77
C GLN A 110 -2.10 15.06 28.83
N GLU A 111 -2.26 14.41 29.99
CA GLU A 111 -1.98 12.98 30.18
C GLU A 111 -2.78 12.10 29.20
N LEU A 112 -4.09 12.35 29.06
CA LEU A 112 -4.97 11.65 28.12
C LEU A 112 -4.56 11.89 26.66
N ALA A 113 -4.27 13.13 26.27
CA ALA A 113 -3.89 13.50 24.90
C ALA A 113 -2.52 12.93 24.50
N PHE A 114 -1.59 12.79 25.46
CA PHE A 114 -0.21 12.36 25.19
C PHE A 114 -0.04 10.84 25.33
N SER A 115 -0.88 10.20 26.15
CA SER A 115 -0.85 8.76 26.43
C SER A 115 -0.95 7.90 25.17
N ARG A 116 -0.29 6.74 25.23
CA ARG A 116 -0.41 5.67 24.24
C ARG A 116 -1.12 4.43 24.81
N ALA A 117 -1.44 4.43 26.11
CA ALA A 117 -1.92 3.25 26.84
C ALA A 117 -3.26 2.72 26.33
N ARG A 118 -4.16 3.60 25.87
CA ARG A 118 -5.42 3.20 25.23
C ARG A 118 -5.28 2.79 23.76
N GLY A 119 -4.06 2.66 23.20
CA GLY A 119 -3.84 2.23 21.82
C GLY A 119 -4.17 3.31 20.78
N GLY A 120 -3.81 4.55 21.07
CA GLY A 120 -4.09 5.76 20.31
C GLY A 120 -3.92 6.99 21.22
N GLY A 121 -3.63 8.16 20.66
CA GLY A 121 -3.43 9.41 21.40
C GLY A 121 -3.17 10.59 20.46
N CYS A 122 -3.56 11.80 20.85
CA CYS A 122 -3.61 12.99 19.98
C CYS A 122 -2.25 13.32 19.33
N LEU A 123 -1.16 13.21 20.09
CA LEU A 123 0.22 13.38 19.60
C LEU A 123 0.62 12.44 18.45
N ALA A 124 -0.15 11.38 18.15
CA ALA A 124 0.14 10.56 16.98
C ALA A 124 -0.11 11.32 15.67
N CYS A 125 -1.08 12.22 15.66
CA CYS A 125 -1.51 12.99 14.50
C CYS A 125 -1.05 14.45 14.56
N HIS A 126 -1.04 15.04 15.77
CA HIS A 126 -0.84 16.46 16.02
C HIS A 126 0.50 16.77 16.70
N VAL A 127 0.91 18.03 16.58
CA VAL A 127 1.83 18.72 17.51
C VAL A 127 0.98 19.51 18.52
N MET A 128 1.41 19.58 19.79
CA MET A 128 0.61 20.10 20.90
C MET A 128 1.44 20.81 21.99
N GLY A 129 1.91 22.04 21.70
CA GLY A 129 2.38 23.00 22.70
C GLY A 129 3.87 22.94 23.04
N THR A 130 4.24 23.62 24.12
CA THR A 130 5.63 23.85 24.54
C THR A 130 6.23 22.75 25.42
N SER A 131 5.42 21.79 25.90
CA SER A 131 5.91 20.62 26.62
C SER A 131 6.72 19.69 25.70
N SER A 132 7.81 19.12 26.19
CA SER A 132 8.64 18.16 25.43
C SER A 132 7.79 16.98 24.94
N GLN A 133 7.70 16.82 23.62
CA GLN A 133 6.90 15.79 22.96
C GLN A 133 7.81 14.87 22.15
N GLU A 134 7.89 13.60 22.55
CA GLU A 134 8.66 12.60 21.80
C GLU A 134 7.94 12.24 20.49
N THR A 135 8.55 12.57 19.35
CA THR A 135 8.12 12.21 17.99
C THR A 135 6.62 12.46 17.66
N PRO A 136 6.06 13.68 17.81
CA PRO A 136 4.68 13.99 17.42
C PRO A 136 4.39 13.81 15.91
N GLY A 137 3.11 13.79 15.51
CA GLY A 137 2.70 13.70 14.11
C GLY A 137 2.74 15.04 13.35
N SER A 138 2.78 14.98 12.02
CA SER A 138 2.41 16.08 11.11
C SER A 138 1.25 15.73 10.18
N PHE A 139 0.59 14.59 10.41
CA PHE A 139 -0.61 14.13 9.70
C PHE A 139 -1.77 15.14 9.78
N ALA A 140 -2.01 15.69 10.98
CA ALA A 140 -3.09 16.63 11.26
C ALA A 140 -2.54 18.02 11.69
N PRO A 141 -3.38 19.07 11.78
CA PRO A 141 -2.93 20.42 12.12
C PRO A 141 -2.20 20.51 13.46
N ASP A 142 -1.26 21.44 13.55
CA ASP A 142 -0.64 21.84 14.81
C ASP A 142 -1.70 22.48 15.74
N LEU A 143 -1.74 22.05 17.00
CA LEU A 143 -2.69 22.51 18.02
C LEU A 143 -2.02 23.39 19.09
N SER A 144 -0.74 23.71 18.96
CA SER A 144 0.05 24.45 19.96
C SER A 144 -0.50 25.84 20.31
N GLU A 145 -1.33 26.41 19.43
CA GLU A 145 -1.96 27.73 19.60
C GLU A 145 -3.50 27.67 19.53
N ILE A 146 -4.12 26.48 19.64
CA ILE A 146 -5.57 26.31 19.48
C ILE A 146 -6.39 27.07 20.54
N GLY A 147 -5.84 27.24 21.75
CA GLY A 147 -6.42 28.04 22.83
C GLY A 147 -6.32 29.55 22.61
N ALA A 148 -5.61 30.01 21.58
CA ALA A 148 -5.63 31.39 21.09
C ALA A 148 -6.51 31.57 19.84
N ALA A 149 -6.92 30.49 19.17
CA ALA A 149 -7.62 30.51 17.87
C ALA A 149 -9.13 30.88 17.93
N GLY A 150 -9.59 31.51 19.01
CA GLY A 150 -10.95 32.07 19.14
C GLY A 150 -12.11 31.05 19.09
N ARG A 151 -11.83 29.75 19.31
CA ARG A 151 -12.86 28.69 19.27
C ARG A 151 -13.70 28.67 20.55
N THR A 152 -14.99 28.40 20.42
CA THR A 152 -15.89 28.22 21.58
C THR A 152 -15.67 26.87 22.26
N ASP A 153 -16.04 26.80 23.53
CA ASP A 153 -16.01 25.56 24.31
C ASP A 153 -16.86 24.45 23.68
N GLN A 154 -18.05 24.79 23.16
CA GLN A 154 -18.90 23.90 22.37
C GLN A 154 -18.20 23.37 21.12
N TRP A 155 -17.54 24.24 20.35
CA TRP A 155 -16.86 23.81 19.12
C TRP A 155 -15.71 22.86 19.45
N LEU A 156 -14.86 23.21 20.43
CA LEU A 156 -13.74 22.35 20.85
C LEU A 156 -14.24 21.01 21.40
N PHE A 157 -15.29 21.01 22.23
CA PHE A 157 -15.88 19.79 22.77
C PHE A 157 -16.41 18.88 21.68
N ASN A 158 -17.23 19.40 20.75
CA ASN A 158 -17.80 18.58 19.68
C ASN A 158 -16.74 18.13 18.66
N TYR A 159 -15.71 18.93 18.39
CA TYR A 159 -14.63 18.50 17.49
C TYR A 159 -13.79 17.35 18.08
N VAL A 160 -13.59 17.31 19.41
CA VAL A 160 -12.94 16.17 20.09
C VAL A 160 -13.90 14.99 20.30
N TYR A 161 -15.18 15.25 20.58
CA TYR A 161 -16.19 14.21 20.83
C TYR A 161 -16.60 13.46 19.55
N ASP A 162 -16.98 14.19 18.50
CA ASP A 162 -17.34 13.67 17.18
C ASP A 162 -17.24 14.75 16.09
N ALA A 163 -16.04 14.99 15.53
CA ALA A 163 -15.82 15.95 14.44
C ALA A 163 -16.70 15.70 13.19
N ARG A 164 -17.36 14.53 13.06
CA ARG A 164 -18.25 14.22 11.93
C ARG A 164 -19.52 15.07 11.93
N VAL A 165 -19.89 15.72 13.04
CA VAL A 165 -21.00 16.70 13.07
C VAL A 165 -20.70 17.95 12.25
N TYR A 166 -19.43 18.32 12.11
CA TYR A 166 -18.97 19.45 11.29
C TYR A 166 -18.48 19.02 9.90
N ASN A 167 -17.84 17.85 9.80
CA ASN A 167 -17.35 17.30 8.55
C ASN A 167 -17.48 15.76 8.56
N PRO A 168 -18.52 15.17 7.94
CA PRO A 168 -18.72 13.72 7.90
C PRO A 168 -17.56 12.92 7.27
N GLN A 169 -16.71 13.56 6.46
CA GLN A 169 -15.54 12.92 5.81
C GLN A 169 -14.23 13.10 6.57
N THR A 170 -14.26 13.72 7.76
CA THR A 170 -13.09 13.99 8.59
C THR A 170 -12.19 12.76 8.81
N SER A 171 -10.89 13.00 8.88
CA SER A 171 -9.85 12.04 9.27
C SER A 171 -9.55 12.10 10.79
N MET A 172 -10.32 12.88 11.55
CA MET A 172 -10.22 12.89 13.02
C MET A 172 -11.17 11.82 13.61
N PRO A 173 -10.66 10.87 14.41
CA PRO A 173 -11.51 9.86 15.02
C PRO A 173 -12.59 10.46 15.92
N PRO A 174 -13.83 9.93 15.94
CA PRO A 174 -14.91 10.40 16.79
C PRO A 174 -14.77 9.84 18.21
N TRP A 175 -13.75 10.29 18.93
CA TRP A 175 -13.26 9.67 20.17
C TRP A 175 -14.33 9.51 21.25
N GLY A 176 -15.25 10.47 21.37
CA GLY A 176 -16.34 10.44 22.35
C GLY A 176 -17.54 9.63 21.89
N ALA A 177 -18.00 9.82 20.65
CA ALA A 177 -19.16 9.11 20.11
C ALA A 177 -18.91 7.60 19.88
N HIS A 178 -17.66 7.19 19.65
CA HIS A 178 -17.25 5.77 19.57
C HIS A 178 -16.65 5.25 20.89
N GLY A 179 -16.86 5.94 22.02
CA GLY A 179 -16.59 5.42 23.36
C GLY A 179 -15.12 5.18 23.73
N PHE A 180 -14.17 5.88 23.09
CA PHE A 180 -12.75 5.83 23.44
C PHE A 180 -12.44 6.72 24.66
N TYR A 181 -13.09 7.88 24.73
CA TYR A 181 -13.09 8.78 25.88
C TYR A 181 -14.52 9.06 26.36
N THR A 182 -14.70 9.18 27.67
CA THR A 182 -15.97 9.65 28.25
C THR A 182 -16.16 11.16 28.02
N LYS A 183 -17.38 11.68 28.23
CA LYS A 183 -17.63 13.14 28.17
C LYS A 183 -16.77 13.94 29.15
N GLY A 184 -16.47 13.39 30.33
CA GLY A 184 -15.57 14.03 31.30
C GLY A 184 -14.13 14.10 30.81
N GLU A 185 -13.61 13.00 30.26
CA GLU A 185 -12.27 12.94 29.68
C GLU A 185 -12.10 13.85 28.45
N VAL A 186 -13.13 14.00 27.62
CA VAL A 186 -13.17 15.01 26.55
C VAL A 186 -13.16 16.44 27.13
N GLY A 187 -13.84 16.67 28.25
CA GLY A 187 -13.78 17.93 28.99
C GLY A 187 -12.38 18.25 29.51
N ASP A 188 -11.70 17.28 30.12
CA ASP A 188 -10.30 17.40 30.56
C ASP A 188 -9.38 17.71 29.37
N ILE A 189 -9.50 16.98 28.25
CA ILE A 189 -8.72 17.22 27.02
C ILE A 189 -8.96 18.63 26.48
N VAL A 190 -10.20 19.11 26.42
CA VAL A 190 -10.49 20.48 25.96
C VAL A 190 -9.99 21.54 26.93
N ALA A 191 -10.04 21.28 28.25
CA ALA A 191 -9.42 22.15 29.25
C ALA A 191 -7.89 22.27 29.02
N PHE A 192 -7.22 21.18 28.63
CA PHE A 192 -5.82 21.21 28.18
C PHE A 192 -5.64 22.01 26.88
N LEU A 193 -6.42 21.74 25.82
CA LEU A 193 -6.33 22.47 24.55
C LEU A 193 -6.44 23.99 24.73
N LYS A 194 -7.30 24.45 25.66
CA LYS A 194 -7.47 25.88 25.99
C LYS A 194 -6.25 26.54 26.64
N THR A 195 -5.28 25.77 27.13
CA THR A 195 -3.98 26.28 27.62
C THR A 195 -2.95 26.49 26.52
N LEU A 196 -3.13 25.86 25.34
CA LEU A 196 -2.18 25.89 24.24
C LEU A 196 -2.27 27.23 23.48
N LYS A 197 -1.30 28.12 23.74
CA LYS A 197 -1.27 29.52 23.27
C LYS A 197 0.11 29.98 22.80
N ALA A 198 1.01 29.06 22.47
CA ALA A 198 2.36 29.37 22.02
C ALA A 198 2.90 28.24 21.10
N PRO A 199 3.70 28.55 20.07
CA PRO A 199 4.24 27.55 19.14
C PRO A 199 4.98 26.39 19.82
N ALA A 200 5.03 25.26 19.13
CA ALA A 200 5.66 24.04 19.62
C ALA A 200 7.15 24.24 19.99
N THR A 201 7.59 23.62 21.08
CA THR A 201 9.01 23.57 21.46
C THR A 201 9.50 22.14 21.38
N PHE A 202 10.35 21.85 20.39
CA PHE A 202 10.97 20.55 20.21
C PHE A 202 12.34 20.50 20.90
N LYS A 203 12.67 19.34 21.47
CA LYS A 203 13.96 19.09 22.14
C LYS A 203 15.12 19.09 21.14
N ASP A 204 14.89 18.53 19.96
CA ASP A 204 15.85 18.45 18.85
C ASP A 204 15.12 18.33 17.49
N ALA A 205 15.90 18.16 16.41
CA ALA A 205 15.39 18.07 15.04
C ALA A 205 14.78 16.70 14.66
N LEU A 206 14.84 15.69 15.54
CA LEU A 206 14.12 14.43 15.38
C LEU A 206 12.73 14.51 15.99
N ASP A 207 12.53 15.28 17.06
CA ASP A 207 11.19 15.55 17.59
C ASP A 207 10.36 16.46 16.67
N ASP A 208 10.97 17.41 15.96
CA ASP A 208 10.29 18.26 14.99
C ASP A 208 9.92 17.50 13.70
N PRO A 209 8.62 17.24 13.40
CA PRO A 209 8.21 16.49 12.22
C PRO A 209 8.44 17.24 10.89
N GLN A 210 8.69 18.55 10.90
CA GLN A 210 9.07 19.32 9.72
C GLN A 210 10.57 19.22 9.42
N LYS A 211 11.39 18.81 10.40
CA LYS A 211 12.85 18.66 10.26
C LYS A 211 13.34 17.21 10.13
N ARG A 212 12.51 16.22 10.50
CA ARG A 212 12.81 14.79 10.29
C ARG A 212 13.07 14.48 8.81
N LYS A 213 14.17 13.78 8.53
CA LYS A 213 14.47 13.24 7.21
C LYS A 213 13.46 12.15 6.85
N GLN A 214 12.90 12.21 5.63
CA GLN A 214 12.13 11.12 5.06
C GLN A 214 12.95 9.81 5.07
N PRO A 215 12.39 8.66 5.47
CA PRO A 215 13.10 7.39 5.41
C PRO A 215 13.40 6.99 3.97
N VAL A 216 14.64 6.55 3.73
CA VAL A 216 15.08 5.92 2.50
C VAL A 216 15.40 4.46 2.84
N GLU A 217 14.98 3.53 1.98
CA GLU A 217 15.38 2.13 2.07
C GLU A 217 16.54 1.91 1.08
N ASP A 218 17.76 1.91 1.60
CA ASP A 218 19.03 1.82 0.85
C ASP A 218 19.71 0.45 0.96
N ARG A 219 19.15 -0.46 1.76
CA ARG A 219 19.64 -1.82 1.98
C ARG A 219 19.45 -2.73 0.76
N GLU A 220 20.40 -3.63 0.55
CA GLU A 220 20.32 -4.65 -0.50
C GLU A 220 19.24 -5.69 -0.18
N ALA A 221 18.04 -5.46 -0.70
CA ALA A 221 16.84 -6.22 -0.36
C ALA A 221 16.86 -7.71 -0.79
N LEU A 222 17.84 -8.15 -1.58
CA LEU A 222 17.98 -9.54 -2.03
C LEU A 222 19.19 -10.27 -1.40
N ASP A 223 19.98 -9.60 -0.55
CA ASP A 223 21.01 -10.26 0.26
C ASP A 223 20.34 -10.95 1.47
N PRO A 224 20.45 -12.28 1.65
CA PRO A 224 19.87 -12.99 2.80
C PRO A 224 20.45 -12.56 4.15
N PHE A 225 21.67 -12.02 4.21
CA PHE A 225 22.27 -11.48 5.45
C PHE A 225 21.67 -10.14 5.86
N VAL A 226 21.02 -9.42 4.94
CA VAL A 226 20.39 -8.11 5.16
C VAL A 226 18.85 -8.22 5.18
N ASN A 227 18.29 -9.16 4.41
CA ASN A 227 16.88 -9.49 4.34
C ASN A 227 16.64 -11.00 4.58
N PRO A 228 16.29 -11.43 5.80
CA PRO A 228 15.93 -12.83 6.09
C PRO A 228 14.77 -13.41 5.27
N ALA A 229 14.00 -12.60 4.53
CA ALA A 229 13.04 -13.13 3.56
C ALA A 229 13.67 -13.55 2.22
N ALA A 230 14.88 -13.09 1.87
CA ALA A 230 15.55 -13.46 0.62
C ALA A 230 15.97 -14.95 0.62
N GLU A 231 16.32 -15.52 1.77
CA GLU A 231 16.53 -16.98 1.95
C GLU A 231 15.31 -17.80 1.46
N ARG A 232 14.09 -17.25 1.62
CA ARG A 232 12.84 -17.92 1.19
C ARG A 232 12.74 -18.10 -0.33
N ILE A 233 13.56 -17.41 -1.12
CA ILE A 233 13.67 -17.67 -2.57
C ILE A 233 14.18 -19.10 -2.79
N GLU A 234 15.22 -19.51 -2.06
CA GLU A 234 15.81 -20.86 -2.19
C GLU A 234 14.93 -21.92 -1.53
N VAL A 235 14.33 -21.61 -0.36
CA VAL A 235 13.35 -22.51 0.30
C VAL A 235 12.14 -22.76 -0.60
N GLY A 236 11.60 -21.71 -1.24
CA GLY A 236 10.48 -21.81 -2.18
C GLY A 236 10.86 -22.56 -3.46
N ALA A 237 12.08 -22.37 -3.98
CA ALA A 237 12.59 -23.13 -5.12
C ALA A 237 12.74 -24.63 -4.80
N ALA A 238 13.30 -24.97 -3.64
CA ALA A 238 13.44 -26.34 -3.16
C ALA A 238 12.07 -27.01 -2.93
N LEU A 239 11.11 -26.26 -2.37
CA LEU A 239 9.73 -26.71 -2.19
C LEU A 239 9.01 -26.93 -3.54
N ALA A 240 9.24 -26.08 -4.53
CA ALA A 240 8.71 -26.24 -5.90
C ALA A 240 9.35 -27.45 -6.64
N ALA A 241 10.58 -27.82 -6.31
CA ALA A 241 11.25 -28.99 -6.85
C ALA A 241 10.80 -30.31 -6.19
N LYS A 242 10.48 -30.29 -4.89
CA LYS A 242 10.18 -31.45 -4.05
C LYS A 242 8.88 -32.18 -4.47
N PRO A 243 8.91 -33.51 -4.67
CA PRO A 243 7.71 -34.33 -4.81
C PRO A 243 6.82 -34.28 -3.56
N VAL A 244 5.51 -34.06 -3.74
CA VAL A 244 4.51 -33.92 -2.68
C VAL A 244 3.17 -34.52 -3.09
N GLY A 245 2.29 -34.80 -2.11
CA GLY A 245 0.93 -35.30 -2.33
C GLY A 245 0.89 -36.51 -3.26
N ASN A 246 0.39 -36.33 -4.48
CA ASN A 246 0.31 -37.35 -5.53
C ASN A 246 1.66 -37.79 -6.15
N GLY A 247 2.80 -37.40 -5.57
CA GLY A 247 4.14 -37.78 -6.00
C GLY A 247 4.75 -36.89 -7.09
N LYS A 248 4.06 -35.82 -7.50
CA LYS A 248 4.56 -34.81 -8.44
C LYS A 248 5.09 -33.58 -7.70
N SER A 249 5.74 -32.69 -8.44
CA SER A 249 6.22 -31.38 -7.96
C SER A 249 5.93 -30.29 -8.98
N CYS A 250 6.04 -29.01 -8.61
CA CYS A 250 5.78 -27.89 -9.52
C CYS A 250 6.66 -27.97 -10.78
N VAL A 251 7.95 -28.31 -10.63
CA VAL A 251 8.88 -28.44 -11.76
C VAL A 251 8.56 -29.62 -12.69
N SER A 252 7.77 -30.61 -12.25
CA SER A 252 7.33 -31.72 -13.13
C SER A 252 6.37 -31.26 -14.24
N CYS A 253 5.73 -30.10 -14.08
CA CYS A 253 4.96 -29.40 -15.13
C CYS A 253 5.64 -28.11 -15.61
N HIS A 254 6.51 -27.52 -14.80
CA HIS A 254 7.18 -26.24 -15.05
C HIS A 254 8.71 -26.38 -14.99
N ALA A 255 9.27 -27.22 -15.87
CA ALA A 255 10.68 -27.61 -15.85
C ALA A 255 11.66 -26.42 -15.92
N ASP A 256 11.36 -25.41 -16.75
CA ASP A 256 11.99 -24.09 -16.65
C ASP A 256 11.00 -23.09 -16.03
N ALA A 257 10.94 -23.08 -14.71
CA ALA A 257 10.14 -22.12 -13.96
C ALA A 257 10.60 -20.68 -14.20
N LYS A 258 11.90 -20.44 -14.43
CA LYS A 258 12.46 -19.09 -14.60
C LYS A 258 11.98 -18.45 -15.90
N ALA A 259 11.89 -19.20 -17.00
CA ALA A 259 11.26 -18.74 -18.23
C ALA A 259 9.72 -18.74 -18.14
N ALA A 260 9.12 -19.77 -17.54
CA ALA A 260 7.66 -19.92 -17.50
C ALA A 260 6.95 -18.84 -16.66
N PHE A 261 7.56 -18.38 -15.56
CA PHE A 261 7.00 -17.37 -14.67
C PHE A 261 7.66 -15.99 -14.81
N ALA A 262 8.44 -15.76 -15.88
CA ALA A 262 9.15 -14.51 -16.17
C ALA A 262 8.22 -13.30 -16.35
N GLY A 263 7.85 -12.64 -15.25
CA GLY A 263 6.87 -11.55 -15.24
C GLY A 263 5.43 -11.99 -15.01
N TRP A 264 5.21 -13.22 -14.55
CA TRP A 264 3.88 -13.70 -14.15
C TRP A 264 3.36 -12.96 -12.92
N ALA A 265 4.18 -12.80 -11.88
CA ALA A 265 3.75 -12.10 -10.66
C ALA A 265 3.52 -10.60 -10.90
N THR A 266 4.17 -10.00 -11.91
CA THR A 266 3.92 -8.61 -12.31
C THR A 266 2.60 -8.39 -13.05
N SER A 267 1.94 -9.44 -13.55
CA SER A 267 0.60 -9.35 -14.16
C SER A 267 -0.52 -9.82 -13.22
N MET A 268 -0.19 -10.16 -11.98
CA MET A 268 -1.14 -10.53 -10.92
C MET A 268 -1.43 -9.34 -9.99
N PRO A 269 -2.64 -9.26 -9.40
CA PRO A 269 -3.74 -10.22 -9.51
C PRO A 269 -4.54 -10.03 -10.81
N ARG A 270 -5.47 -10.96 -11.08
CA ARG A 270 -6.32 -10.92 -12.28
C ARG A 270 -7.74 -11.41 -11.97
N TRP A 271 -8.73 -11.08 -12.80
CA TRP A 271 -10.05 -11.69 -12.71
C TRP A 271 -10.01 -13.20 -13.06
N GLU A 272 -10.64 -14.05 -12.25
CA GLU A 272 -10.81 -15.48 -12.53
C GLU A 272 -12.31 -15.81 -12.61
N PRO A 273 -12.88 -15.97 -13.82
CA PRO A 273 -14.32 -16.15 -13.99
C PRO A 273 -14.84 -17.44 -13.33
N ARG A 274 -14.00 -18.48 -13.18
CA ARG A 274 -14.39 -19.73 -12.50
C ARG A 274 -14.59 -19.59 -10.98
N LEU A 275 -14.10 -18.49 -10.40
CA LEU A 275 -14.26 -18.15 -8.98
C LEU A 275 -15.15 -16.92 -8.77
N ASN A 276 -15.58 -16.26 -9.86
CA ASN A 276 -16.32 -14.99 -9.85
C ASN A 276 -15.68 -13.89 -8.96
N LYS A 277 -14.33 -13.87 -8.89
CA LYS A 277 -13.57 -12.87 -8.13
C LYS A 277 -12.18 -12.62 -8.72
N VAL A 278 -11.49 -11.62 -8.16
CA VAL A 278 -10.06 -11.39 -8.41
C VAL A 278 -9.21 -12.43 -7.68
N LEU A 279 -8.29 -13.06 -8.39
CA LEU A 279 -7.36 -14.08 -7.91
C LEU A 279 -5.95 -13.51 -7.77
N GLY A 280 -5.40 -13.57 -6.55
CA GLY A 280 -4.01 -13.20 -6.22
C GLY A 280 -3.03 -14.37 -6.32
N VAL A 281 -1.73 -14.10 -6.12
CA VAL A 281 -0.66 -15.11 -6.22
C VAL A 281 -0.80 -16.20 -5.15
N GLU A 282 -0.98 -15.81 -3.88
CA GLU A 282 -1.10 -16.72 -2.74
C GLU A 282 -2.32 -17.65 -2.88
N GLU A 283 -3.44 -17.14 -3.40
CA GLU A 283 -4.63 -17.95 -3.65
C GLU A 283 -4.46 -18.86 -4.88
N PHE A 284 -3.80 -18.39 -5.94
CA PHE A 284 -3.44 -19.22 -7.08
C PHE A 284 -2.56 -20.40 -6.66
N ILE A 285 -1.55 -20.17 -5.80
CA ILE A 285 -0.67 -21.23 -5.27
C ILE A 285 -1.49 -22.31 -4.57
N TYR A 286 -2.39 -21.94 -3.65
CA TYR A 286 -3.26 -22.91 -2.98
C TYR A 286 -4.14 -23.67 -3.98
N ARG A 287 -4.94 -22.95 -4.78
CA ARG A 287 -5.96 -23.57 -5.65
C ARG A 287 -5.33 -24.41 -6.75
N HIS A 288 -4.17 -24.01 -7.28
CA HIS A 288 -3.46 -24.80 -8.28
C HIS A 288 -2.84 -26.06 -7.66
N ALA A 289 -2.10 -25.93 -6.55
CA ALA A 289 -1.43 -27.05 -5.92
C ALA A 289 -2.42 -28.10 -5.38
N LYS A 290 -3.57 -27.68 -4.84
CA LYS A 290 -4.65 -28.60 -4.44
C LYS A 290 -5.26 -29.36 -5.62
N ALA A 291 -5.32 -28.76 -6.81
CA ALA A 291 -5.84 -29.41 -8.02
C ALA A 291 -4.84 -30.29 -8.78
N THR A 292 -3.53 -29.98 -8.74
CA THR A 292 -2.52 -30.69 -9.55
C THR A 292 -1.58 -31.59 -8.76
N LEU A 293 -1.37 -31.32 -7.47
CA LEU A 293 -0.47 -32.07 -6.58
C LEU A 293 -1.20 -32.74 -5.40
N ASP A 294 -2.46 -32.38 -5.16
CA ASP A 294 -3.26 -32.77 -3.98
C ASP A 294 -2.60 -32.40 -2.63
N VAL A 295 -2.20 -31.13 -2.49
CA VAL A 295 -1.65 -30.58 -1.25
C VAL A 295 -2.46 -29.37 -0.77
N ASP A 296 -2.65 -29.28 0.55
CA ASP A 296 -3.34 -28.15 1.17
C ASP A 296 -2.32 -27.10 1.69
N TRP A 297 -1.92 -26.19 0.78
CA TRP A 297 -1.07 -25.05 1.09
C TRP A 297 -1.89 -23.75 1.15
N ARG A 298 -2.81 -23.65 2.14
CA ARG A 298 -3.60 -22.42 2.39
C ARG A 298 -2.77 -21.15 2.36
N MET A 299 -3.39 -20.05 1.93
CA MET A 299 -2.82 -18.71 1.96
C MET A 299 -2.21 -18.40 3.34
N GLN A 300 -1.08 -17.72 3.34
CA GLN A 300 -0.39 -17.27 4.57
C GLN A 300 0.15 -18.40 5.48
N SER A 301 0.09 -19.66 5.04
CA SER A 301 0.92 -20.74 5.58
C SER A 301 2.39 -20.56 5.15
N THR A 302 3.33 -21.18 5.86
CA THR A 302 4.77 -21.10 5.55
C THR A 302 5.06 -21.52 4.11
N ALA A 303 4.57 -22.70 3.70
CA ALA A 303 4.73 -23.24 2.34
C ALA A 303 4.20 -22.30 1.25
N ASN A 304 3.00 -21.71 1.47
CA ASN A 304 2.40 -20.76 0.54
C ASN A 304 3.20 -19.44 0.47
N THR A 305 3.72 -18.98 1.61
CA THR A 305 4.55 -17.77 1.71
C THR A 305 5.88 -17.95 0.98
N ASP A 306 6.57 -19.08 1.17
CA ASP A 306 7.86 -19.37 0.52
C ASP A 306 7.70 -19.52 -1.00
N LEU A 307 6.65 -20.21 -1.45
CA LEU A 307 6.30 -20.30 -2.87
C LEU A 307 5.93 -18.93 -3.46
N SER A 308 5.23 -18.07 -2.71
CA SER A 308 4.93 -16.71 -3.18
C SER A 308 6.19 -15.86 -3.30
N VAL A 309 7.10 -15.89 -2.33
CA VAL A 309 8.39 -15.19 -2.41
C VAL A 309 9.19 -15.66 -3.63
N TYR A 310 9.31 -16.98 -3.83
CA TYR A 310 9.99 -17.55 -4.99
C TYR A 310 9.35 -17.10 -6.31
N LEU A 311 8.03 -17.29 -6.51
CA LEU A 311 7.34 -16.95 -7.75
C LEU A 311 7.33 -15.44 -8.04
N HIS A 312 7.30 -14.58 -7.02
CA HIS A 312 7.50 -13.15 -7.19
C HIS A 312 8.94 -12.81 -7.62
N SER A 313 9.96 -13.45 -7.02
CA SER A 313 11.37 -13.18 -7.35
C SER A 313 11.73 -13.51 -8.81
N LEU A 314 11.08 -14.50 -9.42
CA LEU A 314 11.20 -14.83 -10.85
C LEU A 314 10.71 -13.69 -11.78
N SER A 315 10.00 -12.71 -11.22
CA SER A 315 9.52 -11.51 -11.93
C SER A 315 10.28 -10.23 -11.54
N ASN A 316 11.36 -10.30 -10.76
CA ASN A 316 12.11 -9.13 -10.31
C ASN A 316 12.69 -8.28 -11.45
N GLY A 317 12.75 -6.97 -11.23
CA GLY A 317 13.20 -5.97 -12.21
C GLY A 317 12.23 -5.68 -13.35
N ARG A 318 11.16 -6.48 -13.50
CA ARG A 318 10.09 -6.27 -14.50
C ARG A 318 9.03 -5.31 -13.98
N GLU A 319 8.37 -4.62 -14.89
CA GLU A 319 7.31 -3.66 -14.58
C GLU A 319 5.98 -4.35 -14.22
N ILE A 320 5.28 -3.84 -13.21
CA ILE A 320 3.88 -4.18 -12.92
C ILE A 320 3.01 -3.81 -14.13
N ARG A 321 2.26 -4.81 -14.62
CA ARG A 321 1.39 -4.77 -15.81
C ARG A 321 0.16 -5.67 -15.58
N VAL A 322 -0.68 -5.32 -14.61
CA VAL A 322 -1.95 -6.02 -14.33
C VAL A 322 -2.99 -5.72 -15.41
N ASP A 323 -3.84 -6.71 -15.70
CA ASP A 323 -4.93 -6.57 -16.67
C ASP A 323 -6.26 -6.18 -15.99
N ALA A 324 -6.80 -5.04 -16.42
CA ALA A 324 -8.12 -4.53 -16.03
C ALA A 324 -8.97 -4.19 -17.27
N SER A 325 -8.80 -4.92 -18.38
CA SER A 325 -9.48 -4.68 -19.65
C SER A 325 -10.90 -5.24 -19.70
N SER A 326 -11.19 -6.37 -19.04
CA SER A 326 -12.52 -7.01 -19.06
C SER A 326 -13.58 -6.20 -18.29
N PRO A 327 -14.88 -6.35 -18.60
CA PRO A 327 -15.96 -5.69 -17.86
C PRO A 327 -15.93 -6.00 -16.35
N GLU A 328 -15.63 -7.25 -16.00
CA GLU A 328 -15.63 -7.75 -14.63
C GLU A 328 -14.39 -7.26 -13.87
N ALA A 329 -13.23 -7.22 -14.52
CA ALA A 329 -12.01 -6.65 -13.97
C ALA A 329 -12.15 -5.12 -13.75
N LYS A 330 -12.86 -4.41 -14.63
CA LYS A 330 -13.22 -2.99 -14.42
C LYS A 330 -14.18 -2.82 -13.24
N ALA A 331 -15.17 -3.69 -13.10
CA ALA A 331 -16.06 -3.69 -11.94
C ALA A 331 -15.29 -3.98 -10.63
N ALA A 332 -14.32 -4.90 -10.65
CA ALA A 332 -13.43 -5.16 -9.53
C ALA A 332 -12.56 -3.96 -9.15
N VAL A 333 -11.94 -3.29 -10.14
CA VAL A 333 -11.21 -2.03 -9.93
C VAL A 333 -12.10 -0.94 -9.32
N ALA A 334 -13.35 -0.81 -9.78
CA ALA A 334 -14.30 0.14 -9.22
C ALA A 334 -14.67 -0.18 -7.76
N ARG A 335 -14.96 -1.45 -7.44
CA ARG A 335 -15.20 -1.91 -6.05
C ARG A 335 -13.97 -1.68 -5.17
N GLY A 336 -12.77 -1.95 -5.70
CA GLY A 336 -11.49 -1.71 -5.02
C GLY A 336 -11.26 -0.23 -4.69
N LYS A 337 -11.62 0.70 -5.59
CA LYS A 337 -11.62 2.14 -5.30
C LYS A 337 -12.57 2.48 -4.16
N THR A 338 -13.84 2.06 -4.23
CA THR A 338 -14.82 2.29 -3.15
C THR A 338 -14.40 1.67 -1.82
N LEU A 339 -13.68 0.54 -1.84
CA LEU A 339 -13.09 -0.06 -0.65
C LEU A 339 -11.98 0.81 -0.03
N THR A 340 -11.14 1.49 -0.83
CA THR A 340 -10.17 2.47 -0.29
C THR A 340 -10.82 3.72 0.31
N GLU A 341 -12.05 4.04 -0.10
CA GLU A 341 -12.86 5.17 0.38
C GLU A 341 -13.76 4.79 1.57
N THR A 342 -13.89 3.50 1.89
CA THR A 342 -14.76 3.00 2.95
C THR A 342 -14.15 3.26 4.33
N LYS A 343 -14.82 4.08 5.15
CA LYS A 343 -14.47 4.32 6.56
C LYS A 343 -14.80 3.06 7.39
N ILE A 344 -13.80 2.49 8.06
CA ILE A 344 -13.89 1.24 8.84
C ILE A 344 -13.41 1.43 10.29
N GLY A 345 -13.89 0.55 11.17
CA GLY A 345 -13.42 0.39 12.55
C GLY A 345 -13.80 1.49 13.55
N GLN A 346 -13.46 1.27 14.83
CA GLN A 346 -13.73 2.22 15.91
C GLN A 346 -13.10 3.60 15.65
N LEU A 347 -11.94 3.67 14.98
CA LEU A 347 -11.30 4.96 14.66
C LEU A 347 -11.88 5.63 13.40
N ASN A 348 -12.78 4.96 12.67
CA ASN A 348 -13.50 5.49 11.50
C ASN A 348 -12.55 6.05 10.42
N PHE A 349 -11.57 5.26 10.01
CA PHE A 349 -10.61 5.61 8.94
C PHE A 349 -10.88 4.83 7.65
N ALA A 350 -10.66 5.47 6.52
CA ALA A 350 -10.55 4.86 5.20
C ALA A 350 -9.07 4.77 4.76
N CYS A 351 -8.75 4.03 3.71
CA CYS A 351 -7.38 3.97 3.20
C CYS A 351 -6.91 5.33 2.67
N ILE A 352 -7.80 6.10 2.04
CA ILE A 352 -7.50 7.44 1.52
C ILE A 352 -7.03 8.42 2.62
N ASP A 353 -7.55 8.32 3.84
CA ASP A 353 -7.16 9.22 4.95
C ASP A 353 -5.65 9.20 5.21
N CYS A 354 -4.97 8.06 4.99
CA CYS A 354 -3.55 7.89 5.28
C CYS A 354 -2.66 7.78 4.03
N HIS A 355 -3.23 7.50 2.85
CA HIS A 355 -2.46 7.07 1.67
C HIS A 355 -2.68 7.91 0.40
N THR A 356 -3.37 9.06 0.50
CA THR A 356 -3.33 10.12 -0.54
C THR A 356 -2.77 11.43 0.02
N GLN A 357 -2.22 12.28 -0.87
CA GLN A 357 -1.40 13.45 -0.49
C GLN A 357 -2.23 14.60 0.08
N GLU A 358 -3.48 14.73 -0.39
CA GLU A 358 -4.48 15.67 0.12
C GLU A 358 -4.91 15.36 1.57
N HIS A 359 -4.69 14.12 2.04
CA HIS A 359 -4.89 13.70 3.43
C HIS A 359 -3.56 13.38 4.13
N GLY A 360 -3.25 12.12 4.41
CA GLY A 360 -2.15 11.73 5.30
C GLY A 360 -0.83 11.33 4.64
N ALA A 361 -0.78 11.11 3.32
CA ALA A 361 0.45 10.63 2.69
C ALA A 361 1.56 11.69 2.70
N LEU A 362 2.81 11.22 2.71
CA LEU A 362 4.03 12.03 2.78
C LEU A 362 4.09 12.94 4.02
N LYS A 363 3.51 12.46 5.13
CA LYS A 363 3.50 13.07 6.46
C LYS A 363 3.89 12.06 7.53
N TRP A 364 4.13 12.56 8.75
CA TRP A 364 4.49 11.76 9.90
C TRP A 364 3.29 11.38 10.78
N LEU A 365 3.15 10.10 11.10
CA LEU A 365 2.25 9.56 12.11
C LEU A 365 3.10 8.96 13.24
N ARG A 366 3.26 9.72 14.34
CA ARG A 366 4.47 9.64 15.20
C ARG A 366 5.76 9.59 14.35
N GLY A 367 6.74 8.76 14.72
CA GLY A 367 7.94 8.47 13.93
C GLY A 367 7.74 7.55 12.71
N GLN A 368 6.50 7.24 12.29
CA GLN A 368 6.25 6.49 11.05
C GLN A 368 5.95 7.45 9.89
N TRP A 369 6.69 7.33 8.79
CA TRP A 369 6.37 8.01 7.53
C TRP A 369 5.23 7.29 6.81
N LEU A 370 4.24 8.04 6.30
CA LEU A 370 3.14 7.50 5.53
C LEU A 370 3.46 7.56 4.03
N GLY A 371 3.58 6.40 3.38
CA GLY A 371 3.65 6.29 1.92
C GLY A 371 2.30 6.54 1.26
N GLU A 372 2.30 6.92 -0.01
CA GLU A 372 1.09 7.00 -0.84
C GLU A 372 0.75 5.67 -1.52
N PHE A 373 -0.37 5.58 -2.25
CA PHE A 373 -0.76 4.32 -2.92
C PHE A 373 0.24 3.84 -4.00
N ARG A 374 1.03 4.72 -4.62
CA ARG A 374 2.04 4.38 -5.64
C ARG A 374 3.42 4.18 -5.00
N GLY A 375 4.11 3.09 -5.34
CA GLY A 375 5.33 2.65 -4.63
C GLY A 375 5.02 1.84 -3.37
N GLN A 376 3.80 1.30 -3.28
CA GLN A 376 3.31 0.58 -2.10
C GLN A 376 3.09 -0.93 -2.35
N LEU A 377 3.04 -1.39 -3.61
CA LEU A 377 2.81 -2.80 -4.00
C LEU A 377 3.83 -3.37 -5.00
N ASP A 378 4.92 -2.65 -5.25
CA ASP A 378 6.11 -3.04 -6.03
C ASP A 378 7.16 -3.80 -5.20
N HIS A 379 6.89 -4.00 -3.90
CA HIS A 379 7.83 -4.56 -2.93
C HIS A 379 7.27 -5.74 -2.10
N PHE A 380 6.08 -6.23 -2.44
CA PHE A 380 5.44 -7.38 -1.79
C PHE A 380 5.72 -8.70 -2.52
N PRO A 381 5.87 -9.85 -1.81
CA PRO A 381 5.89 -10.00 -0.35
C PRO A 381 7.09 -9.31 0.32
N THR A 382 6.93 -8.85 1.57
CA THR A 382 7.94 -8.01 2.26
C THR A 382 8.26 -8.51 3.67
N TRP A 383 9.53 -8.41 4.08
CA TRP A 383 9.99 -8.61 5.44
C TRP A 383 9.74 -7.35 6.29
N ARG A 384 9.12 -7.55 7.46
CA ARG A 384 8.64 -6.50 8.37
C ARG A 384 9.63 -6.27 9.51
N THR A 385 10.42 -5.20 9.47
CA THR A 385 11.39 -4.90 10.55
C THR A 385 10.70 -4.54 11.88
N SER A 386 9.45 -4.08 11.85
CA SER A 386 8.64 -3.83 13.06
C SER A 386 8.19 -5.08 13.83
N ARG A 387 8.45 -6.30 13.34
CA ARG A 387 7.82 -7.54 13.84
C ARG A 387 8.80 -8.52 14.50
N GLY A 388 9.53 -8.05 15.52
CA GLY A 388 10.36 -8.92 16.38
C GLY A 388 11.53 -9.55 15.63
N THR A 389 11.58 -10.88 15.57
CA THR A 389 12.53 -11.63 14.70
C THR A 389 12.27 -11.45 13.21
N GLY A 390 11.21 -10.71 12.85
CA GLY A 390 10.86 -10.32 11.50
C GLY A 390 9.90 -11.32 10.84
N GLU A 391 8.77 -10.81 10.38
CA GLU A 391 7.77 -11.60 9.64
C GLU A 391 7.81 -11.26 8.16
N THR A 392 7.70 -12.27 7.28
CA THR A 392 7.43 -12.06 5.86
C THR A 392 5.92 -11.98 5.64
N TRP A 393 5.44 -10.90 5.03
CA TRP A 393 4.03 -10.62 4.80
C TRP A 393 3.74 -10.49 3.30
N ASP A 394 2.72 -11.20 2.86
CA ASP A 394 1.98 -10.94 1.62
C ASP A 394 1.11 -9.66 1.73
N VAL A 395 0.49 -9.27 0.62
CA VAL A 395 -0.35 -8.07 0.56
C VAL A 395 -1.66 -8.20 1.36
N ARG A 396 -2.26 -9.39 1.46
CA ARG A 396 -3.47 -9.62 2.28
C ARG A 396 -3.15 -9.41 3.76
N LYS A 397 -2.01 -9.91 4.23
CA LYS A 397 -1.55 -9.72 5.61
C LYS A 397 -1.31 -8.25 5.93
N ARG A 398 -0.84 -7.45 4.97
CA ARG A 398 -0.79 -5.99 5.12
C ARG A 398 -2.19 -5.38 5.23
N PHE A 399 -3.15 -5.73 4.39
CA PHE A 399 -4.52 -5.21 4.46
C PHE A 399 -5.21 -5.59 5.78
N GLN A 400 -5.02 -6.83 6.26
CA GLN A 400 -5.50 -7.30 7.56
C GLN A 400 -4.89 -6.50 8.71
N TRP A 401 -3.57 -6.23 8.68
CA TRP A 401 -2.92 -5.39 9.69
C TRP A 401 -3.45 -3.96 9.68
N CYS A 402 -3.65 -3.35 8.50
CA CYS A 402 -4.23 -2.02 8.37
C CYS A 402 -5.61 -1.93 9.03
N ALA A 403 -6.49 -2.91 8.81
CA ALA A 403 -7.79 -3.01 9.49
C ALA A 403 -7.63 -3.04 11.04
N VAL A 404 -6.73 -3.89 11.55
CA VAL A 404 -6.47 -4.01 13.00
C VAL A 404 -5.89 -2.72 13.61
N GLN A 405 -5.08 -1.95 12.88
CA GLN A 405 -4.57 -0.65 13.35
C GLN A 405 -5.68 0.42 13.46
N VAL A 406 -6.65 0.43 12.54
CA VAL A 406 -7.79 1.37 12.58
C VAL A 406 -8.98 0.84 13.40
N ARG A 407 -8.80 -0.30 14.08
CA ARG A 407 -9.81 -0.98 14.92
C ARG A 407 -11.02 -1.47 14.17
N ALA A 408 -10.79 -2.00 12.98
CA ALA A 408 -11.76 -2.80 12.23
C ALA A 408 -11.41 -4.28 12.37
N ASN A 409 -12.43 -5.14 12.30
CA ASN A 409 -12.17 -6.56 12.11
C ASN A 409 -11.70 -6.82 10.66
N GLU A 410 -10.57 -7.53 10.56
CA GLU A 410 -10.00 -8.04 9.33
C GLU A 410 -10.80 -9.22 8.74
N LEU A 411 -10.62 -9.45 7.45
CA LEU A 411 -11.26 -10.55 6.71
C LEU A 411 -10.26 -11.71 6.51
N PRO A 412 -10.73 -12.92 6.15
CA PRO A 412 -9.85 -13.98 5.63
C PRO A 412 -9.05 -13.49 4.40
N PRO A 413 -7.84 -14.01 4.15
CA PRO A 413 -6.98 -13.55 3.06
C PRO A 413 -7.55 -13.76 1.66
N ASP A 414 -8.48 -14.70 1.47
CA ASP A 414 -9.14 -14.95 0.18
C ASP A 414 -10.44 -14.18 -0.01
N ALA A 415 -10.81 -13.29 0.92
CA ALA A 415 -12.01 -12.47 0.82
C ALA A 415 -12.00 -11.61 -0.46
N PRO A 416 -13.13 -11.54 -1.21
CA PRO A 416 -13.18 -10.88 -2.51
C PRO A 416 -12.85 -9.38 -2.44
N GLU A 417 -13.15 -8.71 -1.32
CA GLU A 417 -12.81 -7.31 -1.07
C GLU A 417 -11.29 -7.07 -1.14
N TYR A 418 -10.48 -8.01 -0.65
CA TYR A 418 -9.03 -7.88 -0.74
C TYR A 418 -8.51 -8.14 -2.16
N GLY A 419 -9.19 -9.00 -2.93
CA GLY A 419 -8.90 -9.17 -4.36
C GLY A 419 -9.16 -7.87 -5.14
N ASP A 420 -10.34 -7.28 -4.97
CA ASP A 420 -10.72 -6.01 -5.59
C ASP A 420 -9.74 -4.87 -5.20
N LEU A 421 -9.40 -4.77 -3.91
CA LEU A 421 -8.42 -3.79 -3.39
C LEU A 421 -7.04 -3.95 -4.02
N GLU A 422 -6.52 -5.18 -4.12
CA GLU A 422 -5.20 -5.41 -4.70
C GLU A 422 -5.18 -5.07 -6.20
N LEU A 423 -6.21 -5.44 -6.97
CA LEU A 423 -6.27 -5.09 -8.39
C LEU A 423 -6.32 -3.57 -8.60
N TYR A 424 -7.15 -2.86 -7.83
CA TYR A 424 -7.18 -1.39 -7.86
C TYR A 424 -5.81 -0.80 -7.50
N LEU A 425 -5.21 -1.20 -6.38
CA LEU A 425 -3.95 -0.63 -5.93
C LEU A 425 -2.77 -1.01 -6.86
N LYS A 426 -2.72 -2.23 -7.41
CA LYS A 426 -1.74 -2.59 -8.45
C LYS A 426 -1.94 -1.77 -9.72
N SER A 427 -3.18 -1.41 -10.09
CA SER A 427 -3.44 -0.51 -11.22
C SER A 427 -2.85 0.90 -11.04
N LEU A 428 -2.71 1.37 -9.79
CA LEU A 428 -2.00 2.62 -9.45
C LEU A 428 -0.46 2.46 -9.45
N ASN A 429 0.04 1.22 -9.39
CA ASN A 429 1.47 0.87 -9.37
C ASN A 429 2.00 0.41 -10.75
N GLN A 430 1.20 0.49 -11.82
CA GLN A 430 1.61 0.13 -13.19
C GLN A 430 2.92 0.86 -13.60
N GLY A 431 3.79 0.14 -14.30
CA GLY A 431 5.09 0.65 -14.75
C GLY A 431 6.19 0.72 -13.68
N LEU A 432 5.88 0.47 -12.39
CA LEU A 432 6.90 0.33 -11.36
C LEU A 432 7.56 -1.06 -11.44
N LYS A 433 8.86 -1.14 -11.16
CA LYS A 433 9.61 -2.40 -11.17
C LYS A 433 9.37 -3.18 -9.89
N LEU A 434 8.97 -4.45 -10.01
CA LEU A 434 8.87 -5.37 -8.88
C LEU A 434 10.26 -5.69 -8.33
N THR A 435 10.44 -5.57 -7.01
CA THR A 435 11.57 -6.13 -6.28
C THR A 435 11.04 -6.83 -5.05
N ALA A 436 10.90 -8.15 -5.11
CA ALA A 436 10.36 -9.02 -4.08
C ALA A 436 11.27 -10.26 -3.87
N PRO A 437 11.52 -10.68 -2.63
CA PRO A 437 11.06 -10.08 -1.39
C PRO A 437 11.78 -8.74 -1.12
N ASN A 438 11.15 -7.85 -0.37
CA ASN A 438 11.74 -6.56 -0.01
C ASN A 438 11.72 -6.30 1.50
N ILE A 439 12.46 -5.31 1.99
CA ILE A 439 12.44 -4.90 3.40
C ILE A 439 11.53 -3.67 3.57
N ARG A 440 10.65 -3.67 4.57
CA ARG A 440 9.90 -2.47 5.01
C ARG A 440 9.70 -2.50 6.53
N HIS A 441 9.42 -1.34 7.14
CA HIS A 441 9.15 -1.25 8.58
C HIS A 441 7.77 -1.79 8.96
#